data_AF-A0A8H6QTH9-F1
#
_entry.id   AF-A0A8H6QTH9-F1
#
_cell.length_a   1.000
_cell.length_b   1.000
_cell.length_c   1.000
_cell.angle_alpha   90.00
_cell.angle_beta   90.00
_cell.angle_gamma   90.00
#
_symmetry.space_group_name_H-M   'P 1'
#
loop_
_entity.id
_entity.type
_entity.pdbx_description
1 polymer ?
#
loop_
_entity_poly.entity_id
_entity_poly.type
_entity_poly.pdbx_seq_one_letter_code
_entity_poly.pdbx_strand_id
1 'polypeptide(L)'
;MASLSLEYRAEPRSTEQHIFNILNDYLQPSSTTPPSEAAQAIHALTPKAGSTQEENPDLEDFLWSTWGTIIEIAKQINGNHPSQDRLVDLIYALTELPPTTVSIWGSETRLWNDLPILGPSLRESWNPPAYTKSDDQGITEWINLQAFTARLMSKCDPSISLLGVWSLRSGLEEELSDTELKGEGAAAAMWMVYGGEILFSQLANGVQDEERERLMKPGTLYSGQGQLCLERWQFWKQRFGEISEQIQVDDETKWVIQLAKEKMERIEQ
;
A
#
# COMPACT_ATOMS: atom_id res chain seq x y z
N MET A 1 -6.29 -5.18 24.34
CA MET A 1 -6.71 -4.31 23.22
C MET A 1 -8.12 -4.71 22.83
N ALA A 2 -8.97 -3.77 22.43
CA ALA A 2 -10.32 -4.10 21.96
C ALA A 2 -10.24 -4.96 20.69
N SER A 3 -11.26 -5.78 20.44
CA SER A 3 -11.36 -6.59 19.21
C SER A 3 -11.42 -5.70 17.97
N LEU A 4 -10.80 -6.14 16.88
CA LEU A 4 -10.85 -5.47 15.58
C LEU A 4 -12.17 -5.85 14.90
N SER A 5 -12.98 -4.86 14.53
CA SER A 5 -14.24 -5.09 13.81
C SER A 5 -13.99 -4.99 12.30
N LEU A 6 -13.96 -6.13 11.62
CA LEU A 6 -13.82 -6.21 10.16
C LEU A 6 -15.15 -6.65 9.54
N GLU A 7 -15.50 -6.02 8.44
CA GLU A 7 -16.71 -6.30 7.66
C GLU A 7 -16.33 -6.97 6.34
N TYR A 8 -17.06 -8.03 6.01
CA TYR A 8 -17.03 -8.62 4.69
C TYR A 8 -17.95 -7.81 3.76
N ARG A 9 -17.37 -7.11 2.78
CA ARG A 9 -18.08 -6.14 1.92
C ARG A 9 -18.26 -6.57 0.46
N ALA A 10 -17.78 -7.76 0.10
CA ALA A 10 -17.93 -8.32 -1.25
C ALA A 10 -19.24 -9.10 -1.40
N GLU A 11 -19.66 -9.39 -2.63
CA GLU A 11 -20.75 -10.34 -2.87
C GLU A 11 -20.39 -11.71 -2.26
N PRO A 12 -21.36 -12.46 -1.72
CA PRO A 12 -21.09 -13.76 -1.10
C PRO A 12 -20.53 -14.73 -2.14
N ARG A 13 -19.21 -14.93 -2.08
CA ARG A 13 -18.46 -15.91 -2.87
C ARG A 13 -17.65 -16.75 -1.89
N SER A 14 -17.58 -18.06 -2.13
CA SER A 14 -17.02 -18.99 -1.15
C SER A 14 -15.52 -18.78 -0.91
N THR A 15 -14.76 -18.34 -1.91
CA THR A 15 -13.31 -18.15 -1.80
C THR A 15 -12.97 -16.93 -0.95
N GLU A 16 -13.50 -15.76 -1.30
CA GLU A 16 -13.31 -14.51 -0.58
C GLU A 16 -13.77 -14.65 0.88
N GLN A 17 -14.87 -15.36 1.14
CA GLN A 17 -15.34 -15.61 2.51
C GLN A 17 -14.36 -16.46 3.32
N HIS A 18 -13.77 -17.50 2.74
CA HIS A 18 -12.76 -18.31 3.44
C HIS A 18 -11.51 -17.50 3.75
N ILE A 19 -11.05 -16.69 2.79
CA ILE A 19 -9.89 -15.79 2.96
C ILE A 19 -10.18 -14.76 4.04
N PHE A 20 -11.36 -14.13 4.01
CA PHE A 20 -11.81 -13.19 5.02
C PHE A 20 -11.81 -13.82 6.41
N ASN A 21 -12.33 -15.04 6.57
CA ASN A 21 -12.37 -15.70 7.87
C ASN A 21 -10.95 -15.94 8.44
N ILE A 22 -10.02 -16.41 7.60
CA ILE A 22 -8.61 -16.60 8.00
C ILE A 22 -8.01 -15.26 8.46
N LEU A 23 -8.22 -14.20 7.68
CA LEU A 23 -7.68 -12.87 7.97
C LEU A 23 -8.32 -12.28 9.23
N ASN A 24 -9.64 -12.39 9.38
CA ASN A 24 -10.37 -11.90 10.55
C ASN A 24 -9.85 -12.53 11.84
N ASP A 25 -9.66 -13.85 11.85
CA ASP A 25 -9.15 -14.57 13.02
C ASP A 25 -7.68 -14.26 13.30
N TYR A 26 -6.85 -14.17 12.26
CA TYR A 26 -5.42 -13.86 12.39
C TYR A 26 -5.14 -12.43 12.85
N LEU A 27 -5.95 -11.45 12.42
CA LEU A 27 -5.69 -10.03 12.66
C LEU A 27 -6.24 -9.52 14.00
N GLN A 28 -7.01 -10.34 14.72
CA GLN A 28 -7.47 -9.97 16.06
C GLN A 28 -6.28 -9.72 17.00
N PRO A 29 -6.32 -8.67 17.84
CA PRO A 29 -5.24 -8.40 18.79
C PRO A 29 -4.99 -9.52 19.81
N SER A 30 -5.98 -10.38 20.06
CA SER A 30 -5.86 -11.57 20.91
C SER A 30 -5.31 -12.79 20.19
N SER A 31 -5.16 -12.74 18.87
CA SER A 31 -4.73 -13.88 18.07
C SER A 31 -3.25 -14.19 18.28
N THR A 32 -2.96 -15.42 18.66
CA THR A 32 -1.60 -15.96 18.79
C THR A 32 -1.14 -16.71 17.55
N THR A 33 -1.98 -16.78 16.51
CA THR A 33 -1.65 -17.45 15.25
C THR A 33 -0.42 -16.79 14.61
N PRO A 34 0.65 -17.53 14.31
CA PRO A 34 1.82 -16.97 13.66
C PRO A 34 1.52 -16.65 12.18
N PRO A 35 2.21 -15.64 11.58
CA PRO A 35 2.00 -15.27 10.19
C PRO A 35 2.15 -16.44 9.20
N SER A 36 3.09 -17.35 9.46
CA SER A 36 3.33 -18.55 8.65
C SER A 36 2.16 -19.52 8.61
N GLU A 37 1.41 -19.66 9.71
CA GLU A 37 0.25 -20.55 9.77
C GLU A 37 -0.93 -19.97 8.98
N ALA A 38 -1.16 -18.66 9.10
CA ALA A 38 -2.17 -17.95 8.30
C ALA A 38 -1.81 -17.97 6.80
N ALA A 39 -0.53 -17.78 6.46
CA ALA A 39 -0.04 -17.90 5.08
C ALA A 39 -0.25 -19.31 4.51
N GLN A 40 0.05 -20.36 5.29
CA GLN A 40 -0.23 -21.74 4.88
C GLN A 40 -1.74 -22.00 4.71
N ALA A 41 -2.58 -21.43 5.57
CA ALA A 41 -4.04 -21.56 5.44
C ALA A 41 -4.56 -20.91 4.15
N ILE A 42 -4.07 -19.73 3.79
CA ILE A 42 -4.39 -19.08 2.50
C ILE A 42 -3.85 -19.91 1.32
N HIS A 43 -2.60 -20.38 1.41
CA HIS A 43 -2.01 -21.23 0.36
C HIS A 43 -2.77 -22.55 0.17
N ALA A 44 -3.31 -23.15 1.23
CA ALA A 44 -4.11 -24.36 1.13
C ALA A 44 -5.41 -24.18 0.32
N LEU A 45 -5.87 -22.95 0.14
CA LEU A 45 -7.01 -22.60 -0.71
C LEU A 45 -6.64 -22.47 -2.20
N THR A 46 -5.35 -22.47 -2.54
CA THR A 46 -4.89 -22.34 -3.93
C THR A 46 -5.49 -23.44 -4.81
N PRO A 47 -6.15 -23.10 -5.93
CA PRO A 47 -6.65 -24.08 -6.88
C PRO A 47 -5.54 -24.98 -7.37
N LYS A 48 -5.79 -26.30 -7.41
CA LYS A 48 -4.82 -27.25 -7.93
C LYS A 48 -4.58 -26.95 -9.40
N ALA A 49 -3.32 -26.84 -9.81
CA ALA A 49 -2.98 -26.75 -11.22
C ALA A 49 -3.56 -27.96 -11.96
N GLY A 50 -4.20 -27.71 -13.10
CA GLY A 50 -4.43 -28.76 -14.09
C GLY A 50 -3.09 -29.40 -14.44
N SER A 51 -3.09 -30.66 -14.88
CA SER A 51 -1.89 -31.44 -15.19
C SER A 51 -1.03 -30.89 -16.36
N THR A 52 -1.31 -29.70 -16.87
CA THR A 52 -0.66 -29.05 -18.02
C THR A 52 -0.04 -27.71 -17.61
N GLN A 53 1.07 -27.32 -18.25
CA GLN A 53 1.70 -25.99 -18.14
C GLN A 53 0.86 -24.89 -18.84
N GLU A 54 -0.46 -25.04 -18.83
CA GLU A 54 -1.39 -24.09 -19.42
C GLU A 54 -1.79 -23.05 -18.37
N GLU A 55 -2.22 -21.87 -18.83
CA GLU A 55 -2.82 -20.86 -17.96
C GLU A 55 -3.96 -21.50 -17.16
N ASN A 56 -4.04 -21.17 -15.88
CA ASN A 56 -5.08 -21.68 -14.99
C ASN A 56 -6.01 -20.53 -14.60
N PRO A 57 -7.14 -20.34 -15.29
CA PRO A 57 -8.09 -19.28 -14.99
C PRO A 57 -8.56 -19.29 -13.53
N ASP A 58 -8.74 -20.48 -12.94
CA ASP A 58 -9.15 -20.60 -11.55
C ASP A 58 -8.09 -20.03 -10.59
N LEU A 59 -6.80 -20.21 -10.91
CA LEU A 59 -5.70 -19.64 -10.13
C LEU A 59 -5.65 -18.11 -10.24
N GLU A 60 -5.84 -17.59 -11.45
CA GLU A 60 -5.91 -16.15 -11.68
C GLU A 60 -7.06 -15.53 -10.88
N ASP A 61 -8.28 -16.08 -10.99
CA ASP A 61 -9.45 -15.63 -10.24
C ASP A 61 -9.21 -15.71 -8.73
N PHE A 62 -8.59 -16.79 -8.25
CA PHE A 62 -8.22 -16.95 -6.84
C PHE A 62 -7.25 -15.86 -6.36
N LEU A 63 -6.23 -15.51 -7.15
CA LEU A 63 -5.28 -14.46 -6.81
C LEU A 63 -5.95 -13.09 -6.76
N TRP A 64 -6.82 -12.77 -7.72
CA TRP A 64 -7.65 -11.56 -7.69
C TRP A 64 -8.52 -11.48 -6.44
N SER A 65 -9.24 -12.56 -6.10
CA SER A 65 -10.03 -12.65 -4.87
C SER A 65 -9.18 -12.50 -3.61
N THR A 66 -7.97 -13.07 -3.60
CA THR A 66 -7.05 -13.00 -2.46
C THR A 66 -6.56 -11.58 -2.23
N TRP A 67 -6.00 -10.94 -3.25
CA TRP A 67 -5.48 -9.58 -3.12
C TRP A 67 -6.58 -8.56 -2.88
N GLY A 68 -7.72 -8.70 -3.57
CA GLY A 68 -8.89 -7.85 -3.33
C GLY A 68 -9.37 -7.93 -1.87
N THR A 69 -9.47 -9.13 -1.31
CA THR A 69 -9.88 -9.30 0.10
C THR A 69 -8.87 -8.68 1.07
N ILE A 70 -7.57 -8.89 0.84
CA ILE A 70 -6.50 -8.30 1.67
C ILE A 70 -6.56 -6.78 1.63
N ILE A 71 -6.71 -6.18 0.44
CA ILE A 71 -6.76 -4.72 0.26
C ILE A 71 -8.01 -4.13 0.93
N GLU A 72 -9.17 -4.77 0.77
CA GLU A 72 -10.41 -4.32 1.42
C GLU A 72 -10.37 -4.43 2.95
N ILE A 73 -9.66 -5.42 3.50
CA ILE A 73 -9.39 -5.49 4.94
C ILE A 73 -8.40 -4.40 5.36
N ALA A 74 -7.33 -4.18 4.60
CA ALA A 74 -6.33 -3.15 4.92
C ALA A 74 -6.94 -1.76 5.04
N LYS A 75 -7.91 -1.42 4.18
CA LYS A 75 -8.68 -0.15 4.25
C LYS A 75 -9.43 0.03 5.58
N GLN A 76 -9.87 -1.06 6.22
CA GLN A 76 -10.65 -1.01 7.46
C GLN A 76 -9.77 -0.91 8.72
N ILE A 77 -8.47 -1.19 8.62
CA ILE A 77 -7.55 -1.17 9.76
C ILE A 77 -6.88 0.20 9.83
N ASN A 78 -7.12 0.94 10.93
CA ASN A 78 -6.46 2.22 11.16
C ASN A 78 -4.94 2.13 10.92
N GLY A 79 -4.38 3.10 10.18
CA GLY A 79 -2.98 3.11 9.75
C GLY A 79 -1.94 3.03 10.88
N ASN A 80 -2.31 3.34 12.13
CA ASN A 80 -1.45 3.25 13.32
C ASN A 80 -1.70 1.98 14.15
N HIS A 81 -2.65 1.14 13.75
CA HIS A 81 -2.98 -0.09 14.46
C HIS A 81 -1.98 -1.21 14.13
N PRO A 82 -1.46 -1.96 15.12
CA PRO A 82 -0.48 -3.03 14.89
C PRO A 82 -0.93 -4.15 13.92
N SER A 83 -2.24 -4.31 13.70
CA SER A 83 -2.75 -5.28 12.72
C SER A 83 -2.39 -4.92 11.28
N GLN A 84 -2.03 -3.67 10.96
CA GLN A 84 -1.42 -3.31 9.67
C GLN A 84 -0.10 -4.06 9.46
N ASP A 85 0.78 -4.04 10.48
CA ASP A 85 2.06 -4.75 10.43
C ASP A 85 1.83 -6.27 10.36
N ARG A 86 0.89 -6.81 11.14
CA ARG A 86 0.54 -8.23 11.07
C ARG A 86 0.05 -8.66 9.68
N LEU A 87 -0.74 -7.81 9.00
CA LEU A 87 -1.21 -8.12 7.65
C LEU A 87 -0.05 -8.19 6.66
N VAL A 88 0.91 -7.26 6.75
CA VAL A 88 2.13 -7.30 5.94
C VAL A 88 3.02 -8.50 6.32
N ASP A 89 3.11 -8.86 7.60
CA ASP A 89 3.84 -10.06 8.06
C ASP A 89 3.29 -11.35 7.43
N LEU A 90 1.97 -11.43 7.24
CA LEU A 90 1.35 -12.56 6.57
C LEU A 90 1.73 -12.61 5.09
N ILE A 91 1.75 -11.47 4.40
CA ILE A 91 2.15 -11.41 2.98
C ILE A 91 3.63 -11.79 2.85
N TYR A 92 4.48 -11.28 3.73
CA TYR A 92 5.88 -11.70 3.81
C TYR A 92 6.01 -13.21 4.08
N ALA A 93 5.18 -13.77 4.96
CA ALA A 93 5.18 -15.22 5.20
C ALA A 93 4.72 -16.03 3.98
N LEU A 94 3.85 -15.48 3.12
CA LEU A 94 3.53 -16.07 1.81
C LEU A 94 4.77 -16.06 0.90
N THR A 95 5.54 -14.96 0.85
CA THR A 95 6.75 -14.88 0.01
C THR A 95 7.85 -15.86 0.44
N GLU A 96 7.81 -16.35 1.68
CA GLU A 96 8.75 -17.34 2.22
C GLU A 96 8.31 -18.81 1.99
N LEU A 97 7.14 -19.05 1.40
CA LEU A 97 6.71 -20.40 1.06
C LEU A 97 7.60 -21.01 -0.04
N PRO A 98 7.70 -22.36 -0.10
CA PRO A 98 8.44 -23.04 -1.16
C PRO A 98 7.96 -22.60 -2.56
N PRO A 99 8.87 -22.18 -3.45
CA PRO A 99 8.50 -21.62 -4.73
C PRO A 99 7.81 -22.65 -5.61
N THR A 100 6.67 -22.27 -6.17
CA THR A 100 5.92 -23.06 -7.14
C THR A 100 5.76 -22.23 -8.41
N THR A 101 6.32 -22.71 -9.54
CA THR A 101 6.19 -22.03 -10.83
C THR A 101 4.77 -22.17 -11.37
N VAL A 102 4.16 -21.05 -11.75
CA VAL A 102 2.84 -20.95 -12.36
C VAL A 102 2.90 -20.01 -13.57
N SER A 103 1.93 -20.11 -14.49
CA SER A 103 1.79 -19.20 -15.62
C SER A 103 0.62 -18.25 -15.39
N ILE A 104 0.87 -16.95 -15.45
CA ILE A 104 -0.13 -15.88 -15.33
C ILE A 104 0.10 -14.90 -16.48
N TRP A 105 -0.95 -14.62 -17.28
CA TRP A 105 -0.89 -13.73 -18.44
C TRP A 105 0.27 -14.03 -19.39
N GLY A 106 0.44 -15.30 -19.74
CA GLY A 106 1.50 -15.79 -20.61
C GLY A 106 2.93 -15.70 -20.04
N SER A 107 3.11 -15.38 -18.76
CA SER A 107 4.42 -15.23 -18.11
C SER A 107 4.60 -16.22 -16.96
N GLU A 108 5.75 -16.89 -16.91
CA GLU A 108 6.11 -17.73 -15.76
C GLU A 108 6.46 -16.86 -14.54
N THR A 109 5.91 -17.24 -13.39
CA THR A 109 6.12 -16.55 -12.12
C THR A 109 6.13 -17.55 -10.97
N ARG A 110 6.80 -17.22 -9.86
CA ARG A 110 6.81 -18.02 -8.64
C ARG A 110 5.63 -17.57 -7.77
N LEU A 111 4.67 -18.48 -7.62
CA LEU A 111 3.50 -18.27 -6.78
C LEU A 111 3.95 -17.79 -5.39
N TRP A 112 3.34 -16.69 -4.94
CA TRP A 112 3.66 -15.95 -3.72
C TRP A 112 5.01 -15.23 -3.70
N ASN A 113 6.13 -15.86 -4.10
CA ASN A 113 7.45 -15.21 -4.01
C ASN A 113 7.54 -13.95 -4.89
N ASP A 114 6.89 -13.96 -6.04
CA ASP A 114 6.87 -12.83 -6.99
C ASP A 114 5.58 -12.00 -6.89
N LEU A 115 4.70 -12.32 -5.93
CA LEU A 115 3.42 -11.64 -5.68
C LEU A 115 2.59 -11.35 -6.95
N PRO A 116 2.31 -12.37 -7.79
CA PRO A 116 1.60 -12.17 -9.05
C PRO A 116 0.23 -11.54 -8.82
N ILE A 117 -0.20 -10.64 -9.71
CA ILE A 117 -1.47 -9.89 -9.68
C ILE A 117 -1.59 -8.84 -8.56
N LEU A 118 -0.72 -8.83 -7.55
CA LEU A 118 -0.78 -7.84 -6.46
C LEU A 118 -0.67 -6.39 -6.96
N GLY A 119 0.30 -6.09 -7.82
CA GLY A 119 0.48 -4.77 -8.42
C GLY A 119 -0.78 -4.27 -9.16
N PRO A 120 -1.33 -5.05 -10.10
CA PRO A 120 -2.63 -4.79 -10.71
C PRO A 120 -3.78 -4.56 -9.70
N SER A 121 -3.92 -5.41 -8.68
CA SER A 121 -4.97 -5.26 -7.66
C SER A 121 -4.83 -3.97 -6.83
N LEU A 122 -3.60 -3.60 -6.46
CA LEU A 122 -3.30 -2.32 -5.80
C LEU A 122 -3.67 -1.15 -6.72
N ARG A 123 -3.33 -1.24 -8.00
CA ARG A 123 -3.64 -0.20 -8.99
C ARG A 123 -5.13 -0.01 -9.18
N GLU A 124 -5.91 -1.08 -9.26
CA GLU A 124 -7.39 -1.00 -9.35
C GLU A 124 -8.02 -0.38 -8.11
N SER A 125 -7.41 -0.59 -6.95
CA SER A 125 -7.85 -0.03 -5.67
C SER A 125 -7.34 1.39 -5.42
N TRP A 126 -6.49 1.93 -6.30
CA TRP A 126 -5.82 3.23 -6.16
C TRP A 126 -6.73 4.41 -6.56
N ASN A 127 -7.92 4.47 -5.95
CA ASN A 127 -8.92 5.50 -6.23
C ASN A 127 -9.06 6.42 -5.02
N PRO A 128 -8.50 7.65 -5.07
CA PRO A 128 -8.69 8.60 -3.99
C PRO A 128 -10.17 8.98 -3.85
N PRO A 129 -10.63 9.34 -2.64
CA PRO A 129 -12.00 9.74 -2.39
C PRO A 129 -12.36 11.00 -3.18
N ALA A 130 -13.62 11.09 -3.62
CA ALA A 130 -14.13 12.31 -4.22
C ALA A 130 -14.37 13.34 -3.11
N TYR A 131 -13.36 14.15 -2.78
CA TYR A 131 -13.35 15.10 -1.64
C TYR A 131 -14.54 16.09 -1.58
N THR A 132 -15.29 16.26 -2.67
CA THR A 132 -16.52 17.06 -2.71
C THR A 132 -17.77 16.33 -2.18
N LYS A 133 -17.73 15.00 -2.07
CA LYS A 133 -18.86 14.12 -1.73
C LYS A 133 -18.52 13.03 -0.71
N SER A 134 -17.24 12.76 -0.50
CA SER A 134 -16.78 11.72 0.40
C SER A 134 -17.05 12.09 1.85
N ASP A 135 -17.40 11.07 2.63
CA ASP A 135 -17.46 11.15 4.07
C ASP A 135 -16.07 10.91 4.69
N ASP A 136 -15.98 11.10 6.01
CA ASP A 136 -14.74 10.85 6.76
C ASP A 136 -14.30 9.38 6.67
N GLN A 137 -15.22 8.45 6.42
CA GLN A 137 -14.91 7.03 6.26
C GLN A 137 -14.09 6.79 4.99
N GLY A 138 -14.50 7.31 3.83
CA GLY A 138 -13.75 7.13 2.59
C GLY A 138 -12.34 7.74 2.65
N ILE A 139 -12.18 8.87 3.34
CA ILE A 139 -10.87 9.48 3.60
C ILE A 139 -10.01 8.58 4.50
N THR A 140 -10.60 8.05 5.57
CA THR A 140 -9.91 7.15 6.50
C THR A 140 -9.44 5.87 5.79
N GLU A 141 -10.30 5.26 4.99
CA GLU A 141 -9.98 4.05 4.22
C GLU A 141 -8.85 4.29 3.21
N TRP A 142 -8.85 5.47 2.57
CA TRP A 142 -7.75 5.88 1.71
C TRP A 142 -6.43 5.95 2.47
N ILE A 143 -6.38 6.68 3.60
CA ILE A 143 -5.17 6.81 4.42
C ILE A 143 -4.68 5.44 4.90
N ASN A 144 -5.59 4.56 5.32
CA ASN A 144 -5.26 3.20 5.76
C ASN A 144 -4.63 2.37 4.64
N LEU A 145 -5.14 2.48 3.40
CA LEU A 145 -4.55 1.83 2.24
C LEU A 145 -3.12 2.34 1.96
N GLN A 146 -2.87 3.64 2.10
CA GLN A 146 -1.53 4.21 1.93
C GLN A 146 -0.56 3.69 3.01
N ALA A 147 -1.02 3.64 4.25
CA ALA A 147 -0.26 3.12 5.39
C ALA A 147 0.12 1.64 5.21
N PHE A 148 -0.83 0.83 4.74
CA PHE A 148 -0.61 -0.58 4.40
C PHE A 148 0.41 -0.74 3.28
N THR A 149 0.19 -0.02 2.17
CA THR A 149 1.00 -0.17 0.95
C THR A 149 2.44 0.31 1.17
N ALA A 150 2.64 1.36 1.96
CA ALA A 150 3.97 1.83 2.34
C ALA A 150 4.77 0.80 3.15
N ARG A 151 4.12 0.09 4.09
CA ARG A 151 4.74 -1.01 4.85
C ARG A 151 5.03 -2.21 3.97
N LEU A 152 4.08 -2.57 3.10
CA LEU A 152 4.23 -3.65 2.14
C LEU A 152 5.42 -3.40 1.20
N MET A 153 5.58 -2.18 0.69
CA MET A 153 6.76 -1.78 -0.08
C MET A 153 8.03 -1.96 0.75
N SER A 154 8.03 -1.46 1.99
CA SER A 154 9.22 -1.53 2.84
C SER A 154 9.68 -2.93 3.17
N LYS A 155 8.74 -3.87 3.30
CA LYS A 155 9.01 -5.23 3.77
C LYS A 155 9.10 -6.28 2.67
N CYS A 156 8.29 -6.16 1.62
CA CYS A 156 8.08 -7.24 0.65
C CYS A 156 8.54 -6.86 -0.75
N ASP A 157 8.15 -5.68 -1.25
CA ASP A 157 8.39 -5.32 -2.66
C ASP A 157 8.73 -3.83 -2.84
N PRO A 158 10.03 -3.49 -2.90
CA PRO A 158 10.47 -2.12 -3.16
C PRO A 158 10.07 -1.55 -4.53
N SER A 159 9.62 -2.38 -5.49
CA SER A 159 9.15 -1.92 -6.81
C SER A 159 7.83 -1.15 -6.74
N ILE A 160 7.09 -1.29 -5.63
CA ILE A 160 5.86 -0.56 -5.32
C ILE A 160 6.10 0.95 -5.13
N SER A 161 7.37 1.40 -5.06
CA SER A 161 7.73 2.81 -4.85
C SER A 161 7.08 3.79 -5.85
N LEU A 162 6.71 3.32 -7.05
CA LEU A 162 5.95 4.12 -8.01
C LEU A 162 4.60 4.61 -7.46
N LEU A 163 3.88 3.77 -6.70
CA LEU A 163 2.63 4.18 -6.04
C LEU A 163 2.88 5.26 -4.98
N GLY A 164 4.00 5.13 -4.24
CA GLY A 164 4.42 6.13 -3.27
C GLY A 164 4.72 7.48 -3.91
N VAL A 165 5.43 7.49 -5.05
CA VAL A 165 5.67 8.72 -5.82
C VAL A 165 4.35 9.35 -6.27
N TRP A 166 3.36 8.56 -6.69
CA TRP A 166 2.06 9.10 -7.07
C TRP A 166 1.31 9.73 -5.90
N SER A 167 1.33 9.10 -4.72
CA SER A 167 0.72 9.68 -3.51
C SER A 167 1.41 10.97 -3.08
N LEU A 168 2.75 11.00 -3.08
CA LEU A 168 3.53 12.19 -2.75
C LEU A 168 3.28 13.33 -3.73
N ARG A 169 3.18 13.03 -5.03
CA ARG A 169 2.78 14.00 -6.04
C ARG A 169 1.40 14.57 -5.73
N SER A 170 0.40 13.72 -5.55
CA SER A 170 -0.98 14.16 -5.28
C SER A 170 -1.10 15.00 -4.03
N GLY A 171 -0.35 14.68 -2.96
CA GLY A 171 -0.43 15.36 -1.67
C GLY A 171 0.46 16.61 -1.50
N LEU A 172 1.52 16.75 -2.30
CA LEU A 172 2.57 17.77 -2.04
C LEU A 172 2.92 18.61 -3.26
N GLU A 173 2.71 18.10 -4.47
CA GLU A 173 3.11 18.75 -5.73
C GLU A 173 1.92 19.42 -6.45
N GLU A 174 0.75 19.48 -5.83
CA GLU A 174 -0.44 20.14 -6.36
C GLU A 174 -0.98 21.18 -5.36
N GLU A 175 -1.74 22.15 -5.88
CA GLU A 175 -2.53 23.06 -5.04
C GLU A 175 -3.79 22.34 -4.54
N LEU A 176 -3.95 22.25 -3.23
CA LEU A 176 -5.00 21.47 -2.58
C LEU A 176 -5.80 22.34 -1.61
N SER A 177 -7.11 22.10 -1.54
CA SER A 177 -7.96 22.60 -0.47
C SER A 177 -7.67 21.90 0.86
N ASP A 178 -8.14 22.48 1.97
CA ASP A 178 -7.99 21.86 3.30
C ASP A 178 -8.59 20.43 3.36
N THR A 179 -9.73 20.20 2.71
CA THR A 179 -10.36 18.87 2.66
C THR A 179 -9.51 17.87 1.88
N GLU A 180 -8.90 18.29 0.78
CA GLU A 180 -7.99 17.43 0.01
C GLU A 180 -6.71 17.15 0.80
N LEU A 181 -6.18 18.14 1.54
CA LEU A 181 -5.03 17.95 2.42
C LEU A 181 -5.30 16.96 3.55
N LYS A 182 -6.55 16.88 4.05
CA LYS A 182 -6.99 15.86 5.01
C LYS A 182 -6.80 14.44 4.47
N GLY A 183 -7.01 14.22 3.17
CA GLY A 183 -6.80 12.91 2.55
C GLY A 183 -5.44 12.75 1.89
N GLU A 184 -5.14 13.53 0.85
CA GLU A 184 -3.91 13.41 0.05
C GLU A 184 -2.66 13.79 0.85
N GLY A 185 -2.75 14.83 1.71
CA GLY A 185 -1.64 15.22 2.58
C GLY A 185 -1.32 14.13 3.62
N ALA A 186 -2.34 13.59 4.27
CA ALA A 186 -2.18 12.47 5.20
C ALA A 186 -1.73 11.17 4.51
N ALA A 187 -2.25 10.89 3.32
CA ALA A 187 -1.84 9.80 2.45
C ALA A 187 -0.34 9.87 2.12
N ALA A 188 0.12 11.04 1.64
CA ALA A 188 1.53 11.30 1.37
C ALA A 188 2.38 11.12 2.64
N ALA A 189 1.88 11.57 3.79
CA ALA A 189 2.58 11.41 5.06
C ALA A 189 2.80 9.93 5.43
N MET A 190 1.83 9.04 5.18
CA MET A 190 1.97 7.60 5.43
C MET A 190 3.19 7.00 4.72
N TRP A 191 3.47 7.42 3.49
CA TRP A 191 4.62 6.95 2.73
C TRP A 191 5.96 7.36 3.33
N MET A 192 6.05 8.55 3.93
CA MET A 192 7.26 8.97 4.64
C MET A 192 7.41 8.31 6.00
N VAL A 193 6.29 8.11 6.71
CA VAL A 193 6.30 7.49 8.05
C VAL A 193 6.72 6.02 7.98
N TYR A 194 6.21 5.26 7.01
CA TYR A 194 6.39 3.81 6.93
C TYR A 194 7.28 3.35 5.76
N GLY A 195 7.43 4.16 4.72
CA GLY A 195 8.19 3.87 3.50
C GLY A 195 9.45 4.71 3.29
N GLY A 196 9.68 5.72 4.13
CA GLY A 196 10.66 6.77 3.87
C GLY A 196 12.09 6.27 3.68
N GLU A 197 12.54 5.29 4.49
CA GLU A 197 13.89 4.73 4.40
C GLU A 197 14.15 4.07 3.05
N ILE A 198 13.17 3.29 2.55
CA ILE A 198 13.28 2.62 1.26
C ILE A 198 13.23 3.61 0.12
N LEU A 199 12.32 4.59 0.17
CA LEU A 199 12.28 5.67 -0.83
C LEU A 199 13.59 6.47 -0.87
N PHE A 200 14.19 6.75 0.29
CA PHE A 200 15.46 7.47 0.38
C PHE A 200 16.63 6.64 -0.16
N SER A 201 16.65 5.33 0.10
CA SER A 201 17.66 4.42 -0.44
C SER A 201 17.60 4.30 -1.98
N GLN A 202 16.44 4.57 -2.57
CA GLN A 202 16.19 4.52 -4.01
C GLN A 202 16.43 5.85 -4.74
N LEU A 203 16.85 6.91 -4.04
CA LEU A 203 17.15 8.19 -4.69
C LEU A 203 18.24 7.97 -5.75
N ALA A 204 17.89 8.26 -6.99
CA ALA A 204 18.74 8.04 -8.14
C ALA A 204 19.87 9.08 -8.18
N ASN A 205 21.06 8.61 -8.54
CA ASN A 205 22.15 9.47 -9.01
C ASN A 205 22.06 9.58 -10.54
N GLY A 206 21.02 10.24 -11.05
CA GLY A 206 20.98 10.78 -12.41
C GLY A 206 20.88 9.80 -13.60
N VAL A 207 20.36 8.58 -13.43
CA VAL A 207 20.14 7.68 -14.59
C VAL A 207 18.82 8.02 -15.27
N GLN A 208 18.89 8.46 -16.53
CA GLN A 208 17.71 8.72 -17.35
C GLN A 208 17.10 7.41 -17.87
N ASP A 209 15.88 7.14 -17.45
CA ASP A 209 14.98 6.13 -17.98
C ASP A 209 13.70 6.86 -18.38
N GLU A 210 13.44 7.00 -19.68
CA GLU A 210 12.32 7.79 -20.22
C GLU A 210 10.95 7.24 -19.79
N GLU A 211 10.81 5.91 -19.68
CA GLU A 211 9.56 5.29 -19.24
C GLU A 211 9.32 5.58 -17.76
N ARG A 212 10.35 5.39 -16.93
CA ARG A 212 10.27 5.73 -15.51
C ARG A 212 10.02 7.21 -15.29
N GLU A 213 10.66 8.08 -16.07
CA GLU A 213 10.44 9.53 -16.00
C GLU A 213 8.99 9.91 -16.33
N ARG A 214 8.41 9.28 -17.36
CA ARG A 214 7.01 9.45 -17.70
C ARG A 214 6.08 8.97 -16.59
N LEU A 215 6.36 7.80 -16.00
CA LEU A 215 5.55 7.23 -14.92
C LEU A 215 5.64 8.06 -13.63
N MET A 216 6.79 8.66 -13.35
CA MET A 216 7.08 9.49 -12.17
C MET A 216 6.94 10.99 -12.43
N LYS A 217 6.29 11.39 -13.54
CA LYS A 217 6.08 12.80 -13.92
C LYS A 217 5.65 13.66 -12.72
N PRO A 218 6.25 14.85 -12.53
CA PRO A 218 5.92 15.72 -11.40
C PRO A 218 4.54 16.38 -11.54
N GLY A 219 4.03 16.85 -10.40
CA GLY A 219 2.85 17.70 -10.30
C GLY A 219 3.16 19.16 -10.60
N THR A 220 2.13 20.02 -10.56
CA THR A 220 2.23 21.40 -11.03
C THR A 220 3.17 22.31 -10.20
N LEU A 221 3.38 22.00 -8.92
CA LEU A 221 4.22 22.79 -8.02
C LEU A 221 5.72 22.43 -8.06
N TYR A 222 6.07 21.25 -8.59
CA TYR A 222 7.47 20.82 -8.69
C TYR A 222 7.96 20.91 -10.13
N SER A 223 8.97 21.75 -10.37
CA SER A 223 9.52 22.03 -11.71
C SER A 223 10.74 21.18 -12.09
N GLY A 224 11.19 20.29 -11.21
CA GLY A 224 12.35 19.44 -11.46
C GLY A 224 12.01 18.16 -12.23
N GLN A 225 12.92 17.19 -12.20
CA GLN A 225 12.81 15.97 -13.02
C GLN A 225 11.82 14.95 -12.44
N GLY A 226 11.20 14.16 -13.33
CA GLY A 226 10.29 13.07 -12.96
C GLY A 226 11.01 11.85 -12.41
N GLN A 227 11.70 11.97 -11.28
CA GLN A 227 12.42 10.86 -10.67
C GLN A 227 12.43 10.96 -9.14
N LEU A 228 12.84 9.89 -8.48
CA LEU A 228 13.25 9.92 -7.07
C LEU A 228 14.66 10.50 -7.00
N CYS A 229 14.80 11.76 -6.59
CA CYS A 229 16.10 12.42 -6.41
C CYS A 229 16.11 13.27 -5.15
N LEU A 230 17.31 13.63 -4.67
CA LEU A 230 17.47 14.42 -3.45
C LEU A 230 16.74 15.77 -3.54
N GLU A 231 16.76 16.43 -4.69
CA GLU A 231 16.05 17.70 -4.91
C GLU A 231 14.55 17.56 -4.66
N ARG A 232 13.91 16.55 -5.27
CA ARG A 232 12.48 16.28 -5.11
C ARG A 232 12.13 15.84 -3.68
N TRP A 233 13.01 15.07 -3.04
CA TRP A 233 12.89 14.72 -1.63
C TRP A 233 12.90 15.96 -0.73
N GLN A 234 13.83 16.89 -0.93
CA GLN A 234 13.89 18.14 -0.18
C GLN A 234 12.64 18.99 -0.43
N PHE A 235 12.14 19.03 -1.68
CA PHE A 235 10.89 19.70 -2.01
C PHE A 235 9.72 19.12 -1.20
N TRP A 236 9.54 17.80 -1.17
CA TRP A 236 8.49 17.16 -0.37
C TRP A 236 8.60 17.47 1.12
N LYS A 237 9.81 17.43 1.68
CA LYS A 237 10.05 17.76 3.09
C LYS A 237 9.65 19.21 3.40
N GLN A 238 10.00 20.14 2.51
CA GLN A 238 9.59 21.55 2.63
C GLN A 238 8.07 21.69 2.60
N ARG A 239 7.39 21.02 1.65
CA ARG A 239 5.94 21.05 1.52
C ARG A 239 5.22 20.51 2.75
N PHE A 240 5.67 19.39 3.33
CA PHE A 240 5.13 18.92 4.61
C PHE A 240 5.24 19.98 5.72
N GLY A 241 6.36 20.69 5.79
CA GLY A 241 6.54 21.81 6.73
C GLY A 241 5.55 22.94 6.53
N GLU A 242 5.45 23.46 5.30
CA GLU A 242 4.53 24.54 4.95
C GLU A 242 3.07 24.16 5.23
N ILE A 243 2.68 22.95 4.82
CA ILE A 243 1.33 22.42 5.01
C ILE A 243 1.04 22.32 6.52
N SER A 244 1.95 21.76 7.33
CA SER A 244 1.73 21.60 8.78
C SER A 244 1.45 22.91 9.53
N GLU A 245 1.97 24.05 9.04
CA GLU A 245 1.79 25.37 9.64
C GLU A 245 0.52 26.08 9.16
N GLN A 246 0.07 25.81 7.93
CA GLN A 246 -0.95 26.61 7.25
C GLN A 246 -2.36 25.98 7.26
N ILE A 247 -2.45 24.66 7.38
CA ILE A 247 -3.72 23.93 7.23
C ILE A 247 -4.72 24.18 8.36
N GLN A 248 -6.01 24.25 8.00
CA GLN A 248 -7.13 24.32 8.96
C GLN A 248 -7.87 22.98 9.07
N VAL A 249 -7.11 21.89 9.16
CA VAL A 249 -7.62 20.52 9.39
C VAL A 249 -7.49 20.11 10.87
N ASP A 250 -8.00 18.93 11.20
CA ASP A 250 -7.90 18.34 12.54
C ASP A 250 -6.46 18.09 13.00
N ASP A 251 -6.30 17.97 14.33
CA ASP A 251 -4.99 17.82 14.96
C ASP A 251 -4.29 16.51 14.60
N GLU A 252 -5.05 15.45 14.29
CA GLU A 252 -4.49 14.16 13.88
C GLU A 252 -3.80 14.27 12.52
N THR A 253 -4.45 14.91 11.56
CA THR A 253 -3.91 15.19 10.23
C THR A 253 -2.68 16.10 10.31
N LYS A 254 -2.74 17.18 11.11
CA LYS A 254 -1.58 18.05 11.34
C LYS A 254 -0.40 17.29 11.92
N TRP A 255 -0.66 16.48 12.94
CA TRP A 255 0.37 15.69 13.61
C TRP A 255 1.05 14.71 12.65
N VAL A 256 0.29 14.03 11.79
CA VAL A 256 0.87 13.02 10.90
C VAL A 256 1.72 13.63 9.78
N ILE A 257 1.31 14.78 9.25
CA ILE A 257 2.07 15.58 8.27
C ILE A 257 3.38 16.07 8.91
N GLN A 258 3.32 16.57 10.14
CA GLN A 258 4.51 16.98 10.88
C GLN A 258 5.43 15.78 11.19
N LEU A 259 4.87 14.63 11.57
CA LEU A 259 5.63 13.40 11.82
C LEU A 259 6.36 12.93 10.56
N ALA A 260 5.75 13.04 9.38
CA ALA A 260 6.39 12.72 8.11
C ALA A 260 7.65 13.56 7.88
N LYS A 261 7.58 14.88 8.09
CA LYS A 261 8.75 15.77 8.01
C LYS A 261 9.85 15.34 8.99
N GLU A 262 9.50 15.11 10.26
CA GLU A 262 10.47 14.69 11.29
C GLU A 262 11.10 13.33 10.98
N LYS A 263 10.37 12.44 10.31
CA LYS A 263 10.90 11.16 9.83
C LYS A 263 11.91 11.38 8.72
N MET A 264 11.60 12.24 7.75
CA MET A 264 12.54 12.60 6.68
C MET A 264 13.83 13.22 7.24
N GLU A 265 13.73 14.13 8.22
CA GLU A 265 14.90 14.75 8.87
C GLU A 265 15.78 13.73 9.61
N ARG A 266 15.19 12.65 10.14
CA ARG A 266 15.93 11.55 10.79
C ARG A 266 16.61 10.62 9.78
N ILE A 267 15.96 10.37 8.64
CA ILE A 267 16.50 9.50 7.59
C ILE A 267 17.74 10.13 6.93
N GLU A 268 17.80 11.46 6.89
CA GLU A 268 18.92 12.21 6.32
C GLU A 268 20.19 12.26 7.19
N GLN A 269 20.11 11.84 8.45
CA GLN A 269 21.22 11.88 9.44
C GLN A 269 22.03 10.59 9.41
#